data_AF-A0A3S3R5F4-F1
#
_entry.id   AF-A0A3S3R5F4-F1
#
_cell.length_a   1.000
_cell.length_b   1.000
_cell.length_c   1.000
_cell.angle_alpha   90.00
_cell.angle_beta   90.00
_cell.angle_gamma   90.00
#
_symmetry.space_group_name_H-M   'P 1'
#
loop_
_entity.id
_entity.type
_entity.pdbx_description
1 polymer ?
#
loop_
_entity_poly.entity_id
_entity_poly.type
_entity_poly.pdbx_seq_one_letter_code
_entity_poly.pdbx_strand_id
1 'polypeptide(L)'
;MRQLEKWTDWLCDGQVGPFSAAIASVLVYCLTQIVAMTLLSHVAGTGVGVDDSEQLMEMRFLAAGYGSSQPPLYTWLAMLAASVVGTSVLALKIVKYGLLAAGLTAYFTAIRRLGYSNRAAAAGMFGLLLFPQIFWEM
;
A
#
# COMPACT_ATOMS: atom_id res chain seq x y z
N MET A 1 1.63 -23.70 -19.82
CA MET A 1 2.90 -23.01 -20.15
C MET A 1 2.65 -21.79 -21.02
N ARG A 2 2.30 -21.92 -22.30
CA ARG A 2 2.16 -20.80 -23.27
C ARG A 2 1.22 -19.64 -22.86
N GLN A 3 0.12 -19.92 -22.16
CA GLN A 3 -0.76 -18.86 -21.64
C GLN A 3 -0.15 -18.09 -20.47
N LEU A 4 0.57 -18.77 -19.57
CA LEU A 4 1.23 -18.12 -18.42
C LEU A 4 2.33 -17.18 -18.90
N GLU A 5 3.12 -17.60 -19.88
CA GLU A 5 4.15 -16.76 -20.50
C GLU A 5 3.54 -15.48 -21.08
N LYS A 6 2.43 -15.58 -21.82
CA LYS A 6 1.73 -14.42 -22.35
C LYS A 6 1.32 -13.41 -21.27
N TRP A 7 0.79 -13.90 -20.14
CA TRP A 7 0.38 -13.03 -19.02
C TRP A 7 1.59 -12.40 -18.32
N THR A 8 2.66 -13.17 -18.12
CA THR A 8 3.92 -12.67 -17.55
C THR A 8 4.53 -11.58 -18.44
N ASP A 9 4.55 -11.80 -19.75
CA ASP A 9 5.07 -10.85 -20.73
C ASP A 9 4.25 -9.56 -20.71
N TRP A 10 2.92 -9.68 -20.66
CA TRP A 10 2.04 -8.52 -20.54
C TRP A 10 2.25 -7.77 -19.21
N LEU A 11 2.38 -8.48 -18.10
CA LEU A 11 2.58 -7.85 -16.79
C LEU A 11 3.90 -7.09 -16.72
N CYS A 12 4.95 -7.64 -17.33
CA CYS A 12 6.29 -7.05 -17.31
C CYS A 12 6.44 -5.93 -18.35
N ASP A 13 6.02 -6.17 -19.58
CA ASP A 13 6.33 -5.28 -20.71
C ASP A 13 5.12 -4.44 -21.16
N GLY A 14 3.91 -4.79 -20.71
CA GLY A 14 2.68 -4.07 -21.04
C GLY A 14 2.56 -2.72 -20.36
N GLN A 15 1.68 -1.89 -20.91
CA GLN A 15 1.32 -0.59 -20.38
C GLN A 15 -0.20 -0.48 -20.23
N VAL A 16 -0.63 0.27 -19.21
CA VAL A 16 -2.02 0.64 -18.96
C VAL A 16 -2.07 2.16 -18.85
N GLY A 17 -2.40 2.82 -19.97
CA GLY A 17 -2.28 4.27 -20.10
C GLY A 17 -0.82 4.71 -19.92
N PRO A 18 -0.51 5.66 -19.00
CA PRO A 18 0.85 6.12 -18.77
C PRO A 18 1.68 5.18 -17.87
N PHE A 19 1.06 4.18 -17.25
CA PHE A 19 1.73 3.32 -16.26
C PHE A 19 2.16 1.98 -16.86
N SER A 20 3.24 1.40 -16.34
CA SER A 20 3.55 -0.01 -16.57
C SER A 20 2.42 -0.88 -16.03
N ALA A 21 2.10 -1.99 -16.71
CA ALA A 21 1.11 -2.96 -16.27
C ALA A 21 1.39 -3.46 -14.85
N ALA A 22 2.65 -3.74 -14.50
CA ALA A 22 3.04 -4.12 -13.14
C ALA A 22 2.64 -3.06 -12.08
N ILE A 23 2.95 -1.79 -12.33
CA ILE A 23 2.58 -0.68 -11.42
C ILE A 23 1.05 -0.58 -11.34
N ALA A 24 0.36 -0.62 -12.48
CA ALA A 24 -1.09 -0.56 -12.52
C ALA A 24 -1.73 -1.68 -11.70
N SER A 25 -1.20 -2.91 -11.77
CA SER A 25 -1.69 -4.04 -10.97
C SER A 25 -1.55 -3.79 -9.46
N VAL A 26 -0.42 -3.26 -9.01
CA VAL A 26 -0.21 -2.93 -7.58
C VAL A 26 -1.13 -1.80 -7.13
N LEU A 27 -1.33 -0.78 -7.96
CA LEU A 27 -2.27 0.31 -7.67
C LEU A 27 -3.71 -0.21 -7.55
N VAL A 28 -4.14 -1.08 -8.47
CA VAL A 28 -5.45 -1.73 -8.41
C VAL A 28 -5.58 -2.58 -7.14
N TYR A 29 -4.55 -3.34 -6.77
CA TYR A 29 -4.54 -4.09 -5.52
C TYR A 29 -4.71 -3.16 -4.30
N CYS A 30 -3.92 -2.09 -4.21
CA CYS A 30 -3.97 -1.13 -3.10
C CYS A 30 -5.36 -0.48 -2.99
N LEU A 31 -5.95 -0.05 -4.11
CA LEU A 31 -7.29 0.51 -4.15
C LEU A 31 -8.35 -0.51 -3.70
N THR A 32 -8.23 -1.75 -4.18
CA THR A 32 -9.12 -2.84 -3.79
C THR A 32 -9.04 -3.09 -2.29
N GLN A 33 -7.84 -3.08 -1.70
CA GLN A 33 -7.64 -3.28 -0.27
C GLN A 33 -8.20 -2.13 0.57
N ILE A 34 -8.03 -0.87 0.15
CA ILE A 34 -8.62 0.29 0.84
C ILE A 34 -10.13 0.10 0.96
N VAL A 35 -10.79 -0.27 -0.14
CA VAL A 35 -12.25 -0.46 -0.16
C VAL A 35 -12.65 -1.71 0.63
N ALA A 36 -12.04 -2.85 0.35
CA ALA A 36 -12.41 -4.13 0.96
C ALA A 36 -12.23 -4.11 2.48
N MET A 37 -11.09 -3.64 2.97
CA MET A 37 -10.82 -3.59 4.41
C MET A 37 -11.74 -2.61 5.12
N THR A 38 -12.01 -1.44 4.54
CA THR A 38 -12.94 -0.47 5.11
C THR A 38 -14.36 -1.07 5.22
N LEU A 39 -14.85 -1.71 4.15
CA LEU A 39 -16.18 -2.34 4.15
C LEU A 39 -16.27 -3.49 5.16
N LEU A 40 -15.23 -4.34 5.23
CA LEU A 40 -15.16 -5.42 6.21
C LEU A 40 -15.14 -4.89 7.65
N SER A 41 -14.42 -3.81 7.93
CA SER A 41 -14.45 -3.14 9.24
C SER A 41 -15.86 -2.69 9.61
N HIS A 42 -16.62 -2.14 8.66
CA HIS A 42 -17.98 -1.68 8.92
C HIS A 42 -18.99 -2.81 9.09
N VAL A 43 -18.88 -3.89 8.32
CA VAL A 43 -19.88 -4.96 8.30
C VAL A 43 -19.60 -6.03 9.35
N ALA A 44 -18.34 -6.44 9.51
CA ALA A 44 -17.96 -7.54 10.38
C ALA A 44 -17.27 -7.10 11.68
N GLY A 45 -16.84 -5.84 11.78
CA GLY A 45 -16.05 -5.34 12.92
C GLY A 45 -14.63 -5.91 12.98
N THR A 46 -14.22 -6.74 12.01
CA THR A 46 -12.95 -7.49 12.02
C THR A 46 -11.79 -6.80 11.30
N GLY A 47 -12.00 -5.59 10.76
CA GLY A 47 -10.96 -4.85 10.05
C GLY A 47 -10.27 -3.75 10.87
N VAL A 48 -10.40 -3.80 12.20
CA VAL A 48 -9.68 -2.93 13.14
C VAL A 48 -8.83 -3.82 14.04
N GLY A 49 -7.53 -3.89 13.75
CA GLY A 49 -6.57 -4.49 14.66
C GLY A 49 -6.33 -3.63 15.90
N VAL A 50 -5.58 -4.16 16.87
CA VAL A 50 -5.17 -3.38 18.05
C VAL A 50 -4.45 -2.10 17.63
N ASP A 51 -3.50 -2.20 16.70
CA ASP A 51 -2.74 -1.07 16.18
C ASP A 51 -3.62 -0.04 15.45
N ASP A 52 -4.63 -0.49 14.69
CA ASP A 52 -5.58 0.43 14.05
C ASP A 52 -6.37 1.20 15.12
N SER A 53 -6.80 0.53 16.20
CA SER A 53 -7.57 1.16 17.27
C SER A 53 -6.76 2.18 18.07
N GLU A 54 -5.49 1.88 18.36
CA GLU A 54 -4.55 2.82 18.97
C GLU A 54 -4.37 4.03 18.05
N GLN A 55 -4.10 3.79 16.76
CA GLN A 55 -3.88 4.85 15.80
C GLN A 55 -5.11 5.79 15.62
N LEU A 56 -6.33 5.24 15.65
CA LEU A 56 -7.56 6.03 15.62
C LEU A 56 -7.68 6.98 16.82
N MET A 57 -7.15 6.58 17.98
CA MET A 57 -7.12 7.41 19.18
C MET A 57 -6.00 8.46 19.12
N GLU A 58 -4.80 8.04 18.71
CA GLU A 58 -3.62 8.90 18.62
C GLU A 58 -3.76 10.02 17.58
N MET A 59 -4.36 9.74 16.42
CA MET A 59 -4.50 10.73 15.33
C MET A 59 -5.50 11.86 15.62
N ARG A 60 -6.05 11.93 16.84
CA ARG A 60 -6.91 13.03 17.29
C ARG A 60 -6.10 14.22 17.82
N PHE A 61 -4.83 14.02 18.16
CA PHE A 61 -3.98 15.04 18.75
C PHE A 61 -2.67 15.17 17.98
N LEU A 62 -2.21 16.40 17.75
CA LEU A 62 -0.91 16.64 17.14
C LEU A 62 0.18 16.53 18.22
N ALA A 63 1.06 15.55 18.09
CA ALA A 63 2.19 15.34 18.99
C ALA A 63 3.47 15.09 18.19
N ALA A 64 4.62 15.31 18.83
CA ALA A 64 5.94 15.00 18.28
C ALA A 64 6.36 13.53 18.48
N GLY A 65 5.50 12.72 19.12
CA GLY A 65 5.67 11.29 19.32
C GLY A 65 4.37 10.67 19.84
N TYR A 66 4.14 9.40 19.52
CA TYR A 66 2.93 8.65 19.85
C TYR A 66 3.31 7.30 20.51
N GLY A 67 2.50 6.86 21.47
CA GLY A 67 2.86 5.72 22.33
C GLY A 67 4.21 5.93 23.03
N SER A 68 4.92 4.84 23.31
CA SER A 68 6.25 4.91 23.97
C SER A 68 7.42 5.13 23.01
N SER A 69 7.26 4.80 21.72
CA SER A 69 8.39 4.67 20.79
C SER A 69 8.09 5.06 19.34
N GLN A 70 6.88 5.55 19.00
CA GLN A 70 6.50 5.77 17.61
C GLN A 70 6.81 7.21 17.14
N PRO A 71 7.62 7.40 16.08
CA PRO A 71 7.83 8.71 15.47
C PRO A 71 6.53 9.27 14.86
N PRO A 72 6.41 10.59 14.73
CA PRO A 72 5.11 11.22 14.50
C PRO A 72 4.65 11.22 13.03
N LEU A 73 5.53 10.92 12.08
CA LEU A 73 5.27 11.09 10.65
C LEU A 73 4.04 10.30 10.17
N TYR A 74 3.93 9.03 10.57
CA TYR A 74 2.80 8.19 10.16
C TYR A 74 1.48 8.76 10.68
N THR A 75 1.45 9.17 11.96
CA THR A 75 0.25 9.76 12.56
C THR A 75 -0.11 11.10 11.93
N TRP A 76 0.85 11.94 11.59
CA TRP A 76 0.58 13.19 10.87
C TRP A 76 -0.04 12.94 9.49
N LEU A 77 0.43 11.92 8.76
CA LEU A 77 -0.19 11.51 7.50
C LEU A 77 -1.63 10.98 7.73
N ALA A 78 -1.86 10.21 8.80
CA ALA A 78 -3.20 9.76 9.20
C ALA A 78 -4.12 10.94 9.54
N MET A 79 -3.62 11.95 10.24
CA MET A 79 -4.34 13.20 10.52
C MET A 79 -4.72 13.95 9.23
N LEU A 80 -3.78 14.04 8.27
CA LEU A 80 -4.05 14.66 6.97
C LEU A 80 -5.15 13.90 6.21
N ALA A 81 -5.10 12.57 6.17
CA ALA A 81 -6.17 11.77 5.55
C ALA A 81 -7.50 11.94 6.30
N ALA A 82 -7.48 11.92 7.64
CA ALA A 82 -8.65 12.13 8.47
C ALA A 82 -9.27 13.53 8.31
N SER A 83 -8.49 14.55 7.92
CA SER A 83 -9.03 15.87 7.61
C SER A 83 -9.95 15.89 6.38
N VAL A 84 -9.86 14.86 5.51
CA VAL A 84 -10.66 14.73 4.29
C VAL A 84 -11.85 13.78 4.49
N VAL A 85 -11.61 12.61 5.11
CA VAL A 85 -12.63 11.54 5.22
C VAL A 85 -13.13 11.31 6.65
N GLY A 86 -12.68 12.11 7.61
CA GLY A 86 -12.96 11.96 9.03
C GLY A 86 -12.10 10.89 9.71
N THR A 87 -12.10 10.91 11.06
CA THR A 87 -11.40 9.96 11.90
C THR A 87 -12.01 8.56 11.76
N SER A 88 -11.45 7.75 10.85
CA SER A 88 -12.05 6.49 10.41
C SER A 88 -11.00 5.47 9.97
N VAL A 89 -11.41 4.20 9.88
CA VAL A 89 -10.56 3.13 9.32
C VAL A 89 -10.17 3.44 7.88
N LEU A 90 -11.07 4.07 7.11
CA LEU A 90 -10.79 4.52 5.75
C LEU A 90 -9.56 5.45 5.71
N ALA A 91 -9.46 6.42 6.62
CA ALA A 91 -8.31 7.31 6.71
C ALA A 91 -7.00 6.52 6.91
N LEU A 92 -7.01 5.54 7.81
CA LEU A 92 -5.84 4.68 8.07
C LEU A 92 -5.46 3.85 6.84
N LYS A 93 -6.43 3.21 6.18
CA LYS A 93 -6.16 2.37 5.01
C LYS A 93 -5.69 3.20 3.80
N ILE A 94 -6.19 4.42 3.62
CA ILE A 94 -5.68 5.36 2.60
C ILE A 94 -4.18 5.59 2.81
N VAL A 95 -3.75 5.93 4.03
CA VAL A 95 -2.33 6.20 4.31
C VAL A 95 -1.49 4.94 4.14
N LYS A 96 -1.91 3.83 4.74
CA LYS A 96 -1.18 2.56 4.69
C LYS A 96 -0.96 2.07 3.26
N TYR A 97 -2.03 1.91 2.48
CA TYR A 97 -1.92 1.42 1.11
C TYR A 97 -1.38 2.48 0.14
N GLY A 98 -1.53 3.76 0.45
CA GLY A 98 -0.85 4.84 -0.26
C GLY A 98 0.67 4.78 -0.11
N LEU A 99 1.18 4.58 1.11
CA LEU A 99 2.60 4.40 1.37
C LEU A 99 3.14 3.12 0.74
N LEU A 100 2.39 2.01 0.79
CA LEU A 100 2.75 0.76 0.12
C LEU A 100 2.85 0.95 -1.40
N ALA A 101 1.84 1.56 -2.02
CA ALA A 101 1.84 1.86 -3.45
C ALA A 101 3.02 2.75 -3.85
N ALA A 102 3.31 3.79 -3.05
CA ALA A 102 4.44 4.69 -3.27
C ALA A 102 5.77 3.94 -3.15
N GLY A 103 5.95 3.12 -2.12
CA GLY A 103 7.16 2.33 -1.89
C GLY A 103 7.43 1.33 -3.01
N LEU A 104 6.42 0.57 -3.43
CA LEU A 104 6.53 -0.40 -4.51
C LEU A 104 6.82 0.27 -5.86
N THR A 105 6.15 1.39 -6.15
CA THR A 105 6.40 2.17 -7.37
C THR A 105 7.80 2.78 -7.37
N ALA A 106 8.25 3.30 -6.23
CA ALA A 106 9.61 3.82 -6.07
C ALA A 106 10.64 2.71 -6.26
N TYR A 107 10.41 1.51 -5.73
CA TYR A 107 11.28 0.35 -5.90
C TYR A 107 11.39 -0.09 -7.36
N PHE A 108 10.26 -0.24 -8.06
CA PHE A 108 10.23 -0.52 -9.50
C PHE A 108 11.01 0.55 -10.28
N THR A 109 10.75 1.82 -9.99
CA THR A 109 11.40 2.95 -10.67
C THR A 109 12.90 2.96 -10.41
N ALA A 110 13.35 2.65 -9.18
CA ALA A 110 14.76 2.57 -8.83
C ALA A 110 15.48 1.48 -9.64
N ILE A 111 14.90 0.27 -9.74
CA ILE A 111 15.48 -0.82 -10.56
C ILE A 111 15.58 -0.40 -12.02
N ARG A 112 14.56 0.28 -12.57
CA ARG A 112 14.60 0.79 -13.95
C ARG A 112 15.66 1.87 -14.15
N ARG A 113 15.85 2.77 -13.18
CA ARG A 113 16.91 3.79 -13.22
C ARG A 113 18.32 3.22 -13.12
N LEU A 114 18.48 2.05 -12.49
CA LEU A 114 19.74 1.31 -12.45
C LEU A 114 20.04 0.57 -13.77
N GLY A 115 19.17 0.65 -14.79
CA GLY A 115 19.41 0.07 -16.11
C GLY A 115 18.92 -1.36 -16.29
N TYR A 116 18.28 -1.96 -15.27
CA TYR A 116 17.73 -3.31 -15.37
C TYR A 116 16.43 -3.35 -16.18
N SER A 117 16.09 -4.52 -16.74
CA SER A 117 14.90 -4.72 -17.57
C SER A 117 13.58 -4.51 -16.81
N ASN A 118 12.48 -4.30 -17.55
CA ASN A 118 11.13 -4.25 -16.96
C ASN A 118 10.79 -5.53 -16.19
N ARG A 119 11.17 -6.70 -16.73
CA ARG A 119 11.01 -8.00 -16.06
C ARG A 119 11.72 -8.03 -14.71
N ALA A 120 12.96 -7.56 -14.63
CA ALA A 120 13.70 -7.51 -13.37
C ALA A 120 13.05 -6.53 -12.36
N ALA A 121 12.59 -5.37 -12.83
CA ALA A 121 11.88 -4.41 -11.99
C ALA A 121 10.54 -4.95 -11.46
N ALA A 122 9.75 -5.59 -12.32
CA ALA A 122 8.49 -6.24 -11.94
C ALA A 122 8.74 -7.38 -10.95
N ALA A 123 9.70 -8.26 -11.24
CA ALA A 123 10.06 -9.37 -10.36
C ALA A 123 10.52 -8.89 -8.98
N GLY A 124 11.36 -7.85 -8.93
CA GLY A 124 11.78 -7.26 -7.66
C GLY A 124 10.62 -6.65 -6.86
N MET A 125 9.77 -5.86 -7.52
CA MET A 125 8.61 -5.24 -6.88
C MET A 125 7.62 -6.28 -6.33
N PHE A 126 7.24 -7.28 -7.13
CA PHE A 126 6.36 -8.36 -6.66
C PHE A 126 7.05 -9.27 -5.64
N GLY A 127 8.37 -9.42 -5.72
CA GLY A 127 9.17 -10.13 -4.71
C GLY A 127 9.06 -9.52 -3.32
N LEU A 128 8.93 -8.19 -3.20
CA LEU A 128 8.69 -7.54 -1.91
C LEU A 128 7.36 -7.97 -1.27
N LEU A 129 6.35 -8.30 -2.08
CA LEU A 129 5.04 -8.79 -1.58
C LEU A 129 5.09 -10.24 -1.12
N LEU A 130 6.21 -10.94 -1.28
CA LEU A 130 6.41 -12.28 -0.73
C LEU A 130 6.91 -12.25 0.71
N PHE A 131 7.34 -11.08 1.22
CA PHE A 131 7.73 -10.92 2.62
C PHE A 131 6.46 -10.80 3.48
N PRO A 132 6.26 -11.69 4.47
CA PRO A 132 5.07 -11.66 5.32
C PRO A 132 4.85 -10.30 5.99
N GLN A 133 5.93 -9.64 6.41
CA GLN A 133 5.91 -8.31 7.04
C GLN A 133 5.41 -7.20 6.11
N ILE A 134 5.50 -7.40 4.80
CA ILE A 134 5.09 -6.43 3.77
C ILE A 134 3.73 -6.80 3.17
N PHE A 135 3.24 -8.03 3.31
CA PHE A 135 2.00 -8.44 2.65
C PHE A 135 0.93 -9.03 3.55
N TRP A 136 1.33 -9.83 4.55
CA TRP A 136 0.43 -10.64 5.38
C TRP A 136 0.20 -10.07 6.77
N GLU A 137 1.27 -9.67 7.45
CA GLU A 137 1.24 -9.14 8.82
C GLU A 137 1.05 -7.62 8.85
N MET A 138 0.74 -7.03 7.69
CA MET A 138 0.50 -5.60 7.56
C MET A 138 -0.77 -5.17 8.26
#